data_AF-A0A099XNL5-F1
#
_entry.id   AF-A0A099XNL5-F1
#
_cell.length_a   1.000
_cell.length_b   1.000
_cell.length_c   1.000
_cell.angle_alpha   90.00
_cell.angle_beta   90.00
_cell.angle_gamma   90.00
#
_symmetry.space_group_name_H-M   'P 1'
#
loop_
_entity.id
_entity.type
_entity.pdbx_description
1 polymer ?
#
loop_
_entity_poly.entity_id
_entity_poly.type
_entity_poly.pdbx_seq_one_letter_code
_entity_poly.pdbx_strand_id
1 'polypeptide(L)'
;MQKNLFTIKDSIDEIIYVDLLINSKGIFILDSIQSSNNIKKELPQLDSLLKVSVQNLPQIFPANKRGIPVTTKYQLPIRIQLKE
;
A
#
# COMPACT_ATOMS: atom_id res chain seq x y z
N MET A 1 11.12 16.06 0.87
CA MET A 1 10.07 15.24 0.22
C MET A 1 10.56 14.89 -1.18
N GLN A 2 10.68 13.61 -1.52
CA GLN A 2 11.07 13.20 -2.88
C GLN A 2 9.90 13.42 -3.84
N LYS A 3 10.13 14.19 -4.92
CA LYS A 3 9.18 14.38 -6.01
C LYS A 3 9.34 13.22 -6.98
N ASN A 4 8.41 12.28 -6.99
CA ASN A 4 8.35 11.23 -8.01
C ASN A 4 7.58 11.80 -9.20
N LEU A 5 8.22 11.92 -10.36
CA LEU A 5 7.55 12.31 -11.60
C LEU A 5 6.88 11.06 -12.19
N PHE A 6 5.56 11.12 -12.35
CA PHE A 6 4.79 10.11 -13.05
C PHE A 6 4.43 10.67 -14.43
N THR A 7 4.91 10.03 -15.49
CA THR A 7 4.53 10.37 -16.87
C THR A 7 3.41 9.41 -17.27
N ILE A 8 2.19 9.94 -17.41
CA ILE A 8 1.04 9.18 -17.89
C ILE A 8 0.76 9.45 -19.37
N LYS A 9 0.38 8.40 -20.10
CA LYS A 9 -0.15 8.51 -21.47
C LYS A 9 -1.66 8.69 -21.51
N ASP A 10 -2.38 8.05 -20.59
CA ASP A 10 -3.84 8.04 -20.52
C ASP A 10 -4.31 8.42 -19.11
N SER A 11 -5.52 8.98 -19.00
CA SER A 11 -6.16 9.25 -17.71
C SER A 11 -6.41 7.93 -16.96
N ILE A 12 -6.09 7.88 -15.68
CA ILE A 12 -6.27 6.69 -14.83
C ILE A 12 -7.31 7.01 -13.75
N ASP A 13 -8.30 6.14 -13.59
CA ASP A 13 -9.20 6.10 -12.43
C ASP A 13 -9.48 4.64 -12.07
N GLU A 14 -8.61 4.06 -11.24
CA GLU A 14 -8.65 2.66 -10.87
C GLU A 14 -8.45 2.48 -9.36
N ILE A 15 -8.95 1.37 -8.81
CA ILE A 15 -8.69 0.97 -7.43
C ILE A 15 -7.68 -0.18 -7.42
N ILE A 16 -6.60 0.00 -6.69
CA ILE A 16 -5.67 -1.09 -6.36
C ILE A 16 -5.99 -1.60 -4.96
N TYR A 17 -5.72 -2.88 -4.70
CA TYR A 17 -5.86 -3.47 -3.37
C TYR A 17 -4.50 -3.77 -2.78
N VAL A 18 -4.23 -3.22 -1.60
CA VAL A 18 -2.98 -3.42 -0.88
C VAL A 18 -3.26 -4.25 0.36
N ASP A 19 -2.65 -5.43 0.41
CA ASP A 19 -2.69 -6.29 1.58
C ASP A 19 -1.55 -5.91 2.53
N LEU A 20 -1.92 -5.57 3.77
CA LEU A 20 -1.00 -5.22 4.85
C LEU A 20 -1.15 -6.20 5.99
N LEU A 21 -0.02 -6.60 6.57
CA LEU A 21 0.04 -7.31 7.83
C LEU A 21 0.48 -6.35 8.93
N ILE A 22 -0.23 -6.37 10.05
CA ILE A 22 0.22 -5.75 11.29
C ILE A 22 0.55 -6.90 12.23
N ASN A 23 1.83 -7.10 12.51
CA ASN A 23 2.26 -8.22 13.33
C ASN A 23 1.91 -8.02 14.82
N SER A 24 2.12 -9.05 15.64
CA SER A 24 1.89 -8.99 17.10
C SER A 24 2.78 -7.98 17.86
N LYS A 25 3.72 -7.31 17.18
CA LYS A 25 4.52 -6.19 17.72
C LYS A 25 4.01 -4.82 17.25
N GLY A 26 2.98 -4.78 16.40
CA GLY A 26 2.43 -3.54 15.85
C GLY A 26 3.24 -2.93 14.71
N ILE A 27 4.08 -3.74 14.04
CA ILE A 27 4.87 -3.33 12.89
C ILE A 27 4.09 -3.65 11.61
N PHE A 28 4.01 -2.68 10.70
CA PHE A 28 3.40 -2.85 9.38
C PHE A 28 4.34 -3.60 8.43
N ILE A 29 3.79 -4.54 7.69
CA ILE A 29 4.48 -5.34 6.68
C ILE A 29 3.60 -5.33 5.42
N LEU A 30 4.19 -4.96 4.29
CA LEU A 30 3.53 -5.07 2.99
C LEU A 30 3.50 -6.54 2.56
N ASP A 31 2.30 -7.10 2.35
CA ASP A 31 2.10 -8.50 1.98
C ASP A 31 1.94 -8.65 0.46
N SER A 32 0.97 -7.96 -0.14
CA SER A 32 0.78 -7.98 -1.59
C SER A 32 0.14 -6.70 -2.12
N ILE A 33 0.33 -6.43 -3.41
CA ILE A 33 -0.31 -5.35 -4.15
C ILE A 33 -1.00 -5.97 -5.36
N GLN A 34 -2.31 -5.77 -5.45
CA GLN A 34 -3.13 -6.20 -6.56
C GLN A 34 -3.49 -4.97 -7.40
N SER A 35 -2.92 -4.90 -8.60
CA SER A 35 -3.07 -3.79 -9.53
C SER A 35 -3.17 -4.32 -10.96
N SER A 36 -3.84 -3.55 -11.82
CA SER A 36 -3.97 -3.88 -13.23
C SER A 36 -2.62 -3.78 -13.96
N ASN A 37 -2.50 -4.43 -15.11
CA ASN A 37 -1.32 -4.30 -15.96
C ASN A 37 -1.14 -2.86 -16.49
N ASN A 38 -2.23 -2.09 -16.57
CA ASN A 38 -2.21 -0.68 -16.96
C ASN A 38 -1.45 0.15 -15.91
N ILE A 39 -1.87 0.04 -14.64
CA ILE A 39 -1.20 0.69 -13.51
C ILE A 39 0.28 0.34 -13.44
N LYS A 40 0.64 -0.94 -13.65
CA LYS A 40 2.05 -1.36 -13.62
C LYS A 40 2.90 -0.77 -14.75
N LYS A 41 2.29 -0.48 -15.91
CA LYS A 41 2.97 0.13 -17.05
C LYS A 41 3.11 1.64 -16.89
N GLU A 42 2.04 2.32 -16.48
CA GLU A 42 2.00 3.77 -16.33
C GLU A 42 2.69 4.23 -15.03
N LEU A 43 2.62 3.42 -13.97
CA LEU A 43 3.21 3.70 -12.66
C LEU A 43 4.16 2.57 -12.21
N PRO A 44 5.27 2.31 -12.93
CA PRO A 44 6.18 1.21 -12.62
C PRO A 44 6.87 1.34 -11.26
N GLN A 45 6.92 2.54 -10.69
CA GLN A 45 7.53 2.82 -9.38
C GLN A 45 6.54 2.75 -8.22
N LEU A 46 5.25 2.53 -8.48
CA LEU A 46 4.20 2.56 -7.46
C LEU A 46 4.42 1.53 -6.36
N ASP A 47 4.77 0.29 -6.73
CA ASP A 47 4.99 -0.78 -5.76
C ASP A 47 6.16 -0.47 -4.80
N SER A 48 7.24 0.11 -5.34
CA SER A 48 8.39 0.55 -4.56
C SER A 48 8.01 1.70 -3.61
N LEU A 49 7.25 2.68 -4.12
CA LEU A 49 6.76 3.81 -3.31
C LEU A 49 5.86 3.34 -2.17
N LEU A 50 4.92 2.43 -2.44
CA LEU A 50 4.05 1.86 -1.42
C LEU A 50 4.84 1.07 -0.38
N LYS A 51 5.84 0.29 -0.80
CA LYS A 51 6.73 -0.43 0.11
C LYS A 51 7.47 0.51 1.07
N VAL A 52 8.09 1.56 0.55
CA VAL A 52 8.78 2.57 1.37
C VAL A 52 7.79 3.30 2.28
N SER A 53 6.60 3.63 1.76
CA SER A 53 5.55 4.30 2.55
C SER A 53 5.11 3.44 3.74
N VAL A 54 4.88 2.15 3.52
CA VAL A 54 4.50 1.19 4.58
C VAL A 54 5.62 1.02 5.61
N GLN A 55 6.89 0.97 5.18
CA GLN A 55 8.04 0.86 6.08
C GLN A 55 8.22 2.09 6.97
N ASN A 56 7.79 3.26 6.51
CA ASN A 56 7.86 4.51 7.27
C ASN A 56 6.65 4.75 8.19
N LEU A 57 5.65 3.84 8.20
CA LEU A 57 4.52 3.95 9.12
C LEU A 57 5.02 3.76 10.56
N PRO A 58 4.48 4.54 11.52
CA PRO A 58 4.86 4.39 12.91
C PRO A 58 4.42 3.02 13.44
N GLN A 59 5.16 2.49 14.40
CA GLN A 59 4.71 1.33 15.17
C GLN A 59 3.45 1.68 15.94
N ILE A 60 2.45 0.79 15.92
CA ILE A 60 1.18 0.97 16.63
C ILE A 60 0.99 -0.11 17.69
N PHE A 61 -0.13 -0.05 18.43
CA PHE A 61 -0.54 -1.19 19.24
C PHE A 61 -1.11 -2.31 18.34
N PRO A 62 -0.66 -3.56 18.50
CA PRO A 62 -1.19 -4.68 17.73
C PRO A 62 -2.65 -4.95 18.10
N ALA A 63 -3.38 -5.61 17.20
CA ALA A 63 -4.72 -6.09 17.51
C ALA A 63 -4.68 -7.10 18.65
N ASN A 64 -5.69 -7.06 19.53
CA ASN A 64 -5.79 -7.93 20.69
C ASN A 64 -6.94 -8.92 20.54
N LYS A 65 -6.63 -10.20 20.67
CA LYS A 65 -7.63 -11.28 20.78
C LYS A 65 -7.60 -11.81 22.21
N ARG A 66 -8.55 -11.35 23.05
CA ARG A 66 -8.66 -11.75 24.47
C ARG A 66 -7.36 -11.51 25.27
N GLY A 67 -6.75 -10.34 25.09
CA GLY A 67 -5.50 -9.97 25.78
C GLY A 67 -4.22 -10.52 25.15
N ILE A 68 -4.32 -11.32 24.08
CA ILE A 68 -3.16 -11.82 23.33
C ILE A 68 -2.98 -10.95 22.08
N PRO A 69 -1.82 -10.30 21.89
CA PRO A 69 -1.45 -9.63 20.65
C PRO A 69 -1.41 -10.61 19.48
N VAL A 70 -2.14 -10.31 18.41
CA VAL A 70 -2.23 -11.17 17.22
C VAL A 70 -1.81 -10.42 15.97
N THR A 71 -1.26 -11.17 15.01
CA THR A 71 -1.06 -10.67 13.66
C THR A 71 -2.41 -10.52 12.97
N THR A 72 -2.62 -9.40 12.29
CA THR A 72 -3.83 -9.10 11.53
C THR A 72 -3.49 -8.80 10.08
N LYS A 73 -4.36 -9.22 9.17
CA LYS A 73 -4.29 -8.89 7.75
C LYS A 73 -5.42 -7.92 7.41
N TYR A 74 -5.06 -6.81 6.79
CA TYR A 74 -5.98 -5.81 6.27
C TYR A 74 -5.81 -5.72 4.76
N GLN A 75 -6.92 -5.53 4.06
CA GLN A 75 -6.91 -5.18 2.65
C GLN A 75 -7.39 -3.74 2.52
N LEU A 76 -6.52 -2.87 2.01
CA LEU A 76 -6.80 -1.46 1.81
C LEU A 76 -7.05 -1.19 0.32
N PRO A 77 -8.27 -0.78 -0.07
CA PRO A 77 -8.50 -0.25 -1.41
C PRO A 77 -7.92 1.17 -1.51
N ILE A 78 -7.07 1.40 -2.49
CA ILE A 78 -6.50 2.73 -2.79
C ILE A 78 -6.96 3.12 -4.18
N ARG A 79 -7.73 4.21 -4.28
CA ARG A 79 -8.13 4.79 -5.55
C ARG A 79 -6.99 5.66 -6.09
N ILE A 80 -6.55 5.36 -7.30
CA ILE A 80 -5.53 6.11 -8.04
C ILE A 80 -6.26 6.90 -9.12
N GLN A 81 -6.15 8.23 -9.03
CA GLN A 81 -6.70 9.14 -10.02
C GLN A 81 -5.58 9.99 -10.59
N LEU A 82 -5.41 9.94 -11.90
CA LEU A 82 -4.49 10.78 -12.65
C LEU A 82 -5.30 11.47 -13.74
N LYS A 83 -5.28 12.80 -13.71
CA LYS A 83 -5.93 13.68 -14.67
C LYS A 83 -4.83 14.39 -15.45
N GLU A 84 -5.06 14.62 -16.74
CA GLU A 84 -4.27 15.58 -17.54
C GLU A 84 -4.23 16.97 -16.91
#